data_AF-A0A969VEF9-F1
#
_entry.id   AF-A0A969VEF9-F1
#
_cell.length_a   1.000
_cell.length_b   1.000
_cell.length_c   1.000
_cell.angle_alpha   90.00
_cell.angle_beta   90.00
_cell.angle_gamma   90.00
#
_symmetry.space_group_name_H-M   'P 1'
#
loop_
_entity.id
_entity.type
_entity.pdbx_description
1 polymer ?
#
loop_
_entity_poly.entity_id
_entity_poly.type
_entity_poly.pdbx_seq_one_letter_code
_entity_poly.pdbx_strand_id
1 'polypeptide(L)'
;MTATLSSDVLQDDIAVAIARAIAAANKRARELNIDVMQSIISLTQHPHNDRWVWRVNYGSRDYIGRRGGDLIIEVNPEDISIQRVLWGQ
;
A
#
# COMPACT_ATOMS: atom_id res chain seq x y z
N MET A 1 -15.32 -5.23 9.08
CA MET A 1 -15.80 -6.58 8.77
C MET A 1 -14.70 -7.54 9.13
N THR A 2 -14.99 -8.58 9.92
CA THR A 2 -14.04 -9.65 10.19
C THR A 2 -14.13 -10.62 9.03
N ALA A 3 -13.14 -10.63 8.14
CA ALA A 3 -13.05 -11.58 7.04
C ALA A 3 -12.13 -12.72 7.47
N THR A 4 -12.63 -13.95 7.46
CA THR A 4 -11.81 -15.14 7.67
C THR A 4 -11.19 -15.51 6.32
N LEU A 5 -9.86 -15.55 6.26
CA LEU A 5 -9.15 -16.03 5.07
C LEU A 5 -9.24 -17.55 5.01
N SER A 6 -9.51 -18.09 3.83
CA SER A 6 -9.49 -19.53 3.59
C SER A 6 -8.04 -20.05 3.58
N SER A 7 -7.86 -21.35 3.80
CA SER A 7 -6.53 -21.97 3.95
C SER A 7 -5.67 -21.87 2.69
N ASP A 8 -6.29 -21.93 1.52
CA ASP A 8 -5.64 -21.75 0.21
C ASP A 8 -5.03 -20.35 0.08
N VAL A 9 -5.72 -19.30 0.53
CA VAL A 9 -5.17 -17.93 0.54
C VAL A 9 -4.01 -17.80 1.54
N LEU A 10 -4.10 -18.46 2.69
CA LEU A 10 -3.04 -18.44 3.70
C LEU A 10 -1.78 -19.22 3.28
N GLN A 11 -1.92 -20.18 2.37
CA GLN A 11 -0.80 -20.95 1.80
C GLN A 11 -0.18 -20.29 0.56
N ASP A 12 -0.82 -19.26 0.00
CA ASP A 12 -0.26 -18.47 -1.08
C ASP A 12 0.68 -17.38 -0.52
N ASP A 13 1.98 -17.63 -0.64
CA ASP A 13 3.03 -16.74 -0.16
C ASP A 13 2.92 -15.32 -0.72
N ILE A 14 2.52 -15.17 -1.99
CA ILE A 14 2.37 -13.85 -2.63
C ILE A 14 1.13 -13.14 -2.08
N ALA A 15 0.01 -13.84 -1.91
CA ALA A 15 -1.19 -13.27 -1.32
C ALA A 15 -0.92 -12.77 0.11
N VAL A 16 -0.22 -13.58 0.92
CA VAL A 16 0.16 -13.21 2.29
C VAL A 16 1.14 -12.03 2.29
N ALA A 17 2.15 -12.03 1.42
CA ALA A 17 3.12 -10.93 1.32
C ALA A 17 2.43 -9.60 0.93
N ILE A 18 1.53 -9.64 -0.05
CA ILE A 18 0.73 -8.48 -0.47
C ILE A 18 -0.17 -7.99 0.67
N ALA A 19 -0.87 -8.89 1.35
CA ALA A 19 -1.74 -8.54 2.48
C ALA A 19 -0.94 -7.86 3.61
N ARG A 20 0.24 -8.39 3.94
CA ARG A 20 1.15 -7.81 4.93
C ARG A 20 1.63 -6.42 4.52
N ALA A 21 2.06 -6.24 3.27
CA ALA A 21 2.54 -4.96 2.76
C ALA A 21 1.43 -3.90 2.77
N ILE A 22 0.23 -4.25 2.27
CA ILE A 22 -0.94 -3.35 2.29
C ILE A 22 -1.34 -3.03 3.73
N ALA A 23 -1.32 -3.98 4.65
CA ALA A 23 -1.67 -3.72 6.05
C ALA A 23 -0.71 -2.71 6.71
N ALA A 24 0.60 -2.85 6.47
CA ALA A 24 1.61 -1.91 6.96
C ALA A 24 1.43 -0.51 6.35
N ALA A 25 1.23 -0.43 5.03
CA ALA A 25 0.98 0.85 4.36
C ALA A 25 -0.32 1.51 4.82
N ASN A 26 -1.40 0.74 4.99
CA ASN A 26 -2.71 1.25 5.44
C ASN A 26 -2.61 1.86 6.83
N LYS A 27 -1.85 1.23 7.73
CA LYS A 27 -1.58 1.79 9.05
C LYS A 27 -0.90 3.15 8.93
N ARG A 28 0.17 3.23 8.13
CA ARG A 28 0.93 4.46 7.95
C ARG A 28 0.13 5.56 7.23
N ALA A 29 -0.72 5.21 6.27
CA ALA A 29 -1.61 6.16 5.59
C ALA A 29 -2.62 6.79 6.56
N ARG A 30 -3.22 6.00 7.45
CA ARG A 30 -4.13 6.52 8.49
C ARG A 30 -3.44 7.46 9.48
N GLU A 31 -2.19 7.16 9.86
CA GLU A 31 -1.37 8.05 10.69
C GLU A 31 -1.12 9.41 10.02
N LEU A 32 -1.18 9.48 8.68
CA LEU A 32 -1.04 10.69 7.88
C LEU A 32 -2.39 11.32 7.51
N ASN A 33 -3.48 10.91 8.18
CA ASN A 33 -4.85 11.37 7.96
C ASN A 33 -5.42 11.07 6.56
N ILE A 34 -4.90 10.04 5.87
CA ILE A 34 -5.52 9.54 4.64
C ILE A 34 -6.65 8.58 4.99
N ASP A 35 -7.83 8.86 4.45
CA ASP A 35 -8.94 7.91 4.45
C ASP A 35 -8.72 6.82 3.40
N VAL A 36 -8.10 5.72 3.84
CA VAL A 36 -7.84 4.53 3.03
C VAL A 36 -9.11 4.03 2.34
N MET A 37 -10.27 4.08 3.00
CA MET A 37 -11.50 3.52 2.45
C MET A 37 -12.14 4.40 1.38
N GLN A 38 -11.76 5.68 1.33
CA GLN A 38 -12.17 6.63 0.28
C GLN A 38 -11.08 6.86 -0.77
N SER A 39 -9.96 6.14 -0.68
CA SER A 39 -8.88 6.22 -1.66
C SER A 39 -9.12 5.26 -2.85
N ILE A 40 -8.57 5.61 -4.00
CA ILE A 40 -8.21 4.66 -5.06
C ILE A 40 -6.87 4.08 -4.66
N ILE A 41 -6.83 2.77 -4.40
CA ILE A 41 -5.62 2.08 -3.94
C ILE A 41 -5.03 1.29 -5.11
N SER A 42 -3.75 1.52 -5.40
CA SER A 42 -2.98 0.65 -6.29
C SER A 42 -1.76 0.09 -5.57
N LEU A 43 -1.39 -1.14 -5.92
CA LEU A 43 -0.19 -1.82 -5.43
C LEU A 43 0.64 -2.21 -6.63
N THR A 44 1.91 -1.86 -6.62
CA THR A 44 2.88 -2.24 -7.67
C THR A 44 4.17 -2.71 -7.04
N GLN A 45 4.83 -3.68 -7.65
CA GLN A 45 6.20 -4.03 -7.30
C GLN A 45 7.14 -3.06 -8.03
N HIS A 46 8.12 -2.49 -7.33
CA HIS A 46 9.02 -1.47 -7.88
C HIS A 46 10.47 -1.76 -7.46
N PRO A 47 11.46 -1.67 -8.37
CA PRO A 47 12.85 -1.75 -7.98
C PRO A 47 13.32 -0.46 -7.29
N HIS A 48 13.93 -0.56 -6.12
CA HIS A 48 14.51 0.54 -5.35
C HIS A 48 15.83 0.10 -4.71
N ASN A 49 16.95 0.76 -5.05
CA ASN A 49 18.30 0.47 -4.53
C ASN A 49 18.66 -1.03 -4.56
N ASP A 50 18.57 -1.65 -5.74
CA ASP A 50 18.83 -3.09 -5.98
C ASP A 50 17.92 -4.06 -5.22
N ARG A 51 16.82 -3.58 -4.63
CA ARG A 51 15.82 -4.39 -3.95
C ARG A 51 14.44 -4.17 -4.54
N TRP A 52 13.56 -5.14 -4.42
CA TRP A 52 12.16 -4.97 -4.78
C TRP A 52 11.38 -4.44 -3.57
N VAL A 53 10.58 -3.41 -3.78
CA VAL A 53 9.65 -2.88 -2.78
C VAL A 53 8.23 -2.96 -3.30
N TRP A 54 7.27 -3.05 -2.37
CA TRP A 54 5.86 -2.83 -2.67
C TRP A 54 5.56 -1.35 -2.56
N ARG A 55 5.16 -0.74 -3.68
CA ARG A 55 4.69 0.64 -3.72
C ARG A 55 3.16 0.64 -3.68
N VAL A 56 2.61 1.20 -2.61
CA VAL A 56 1.17 1.39 -2.40
C VAL A 56 0.86 2.86 -2.66
N ASN A 57 -0.04 3.14 -3.60
CA ASN A 57 -0.54 4.49 -3.86
C ASN A 57 -1.97 4.64 -3.30
N TYR A 58 -2.24 5.79 -2.70
CA TYR A 58 -3.55 6.23 -2.25
C TYR A 58 -3.89 7.52 -3.00
N GLY A 59 -4.70 7.39 -4.05
CA GLY A 59 -5.21 8.53 -4.82
C GLY A 59 -6.62 8.93 -4.39
N SER A 60 -7.01 10.18 -4.68
CA SER A 60 -8.37 10.66 -4.46
C SER A 60 -9.36 9.98 -5.42
N ARG A 61 -10.55 9.58 -4.93
CA ARG A 61 -11.66 9.13 -5.78
C ARG A 61 -12.30 10.28 -6.58
N ASP A 62 -12.26 11.49 -6.04
CA ASP A 62 -12.80 12.70 -6.67
C ASP A 62 -11.75 13.36 -7.56
N TYR A 63 -11.14 12.57 -8.46
CA TYR A 63 -9.97 12.95 -9.28
C TYR A 63 -10.27 14.05 -10.34
N ILE A 64 -11.46 14.64 -10.36
CA ILE A 64 -11.81 15.69 -11.33
C ILE A 64 -11.10 16.99 -10.93
N GLY A 65 -9.97 17.28 -11.60
CA GLY A 65 -9.35 18.61 -11.63
C GLY A 65 -8.29 18.91 -10.57
N ARG A 66 -7.78 17.91 -9.82
CA ARG A 66 -6.60 18.08 -8.95
C ARG A 66 -5.45 17.18 -9.43
N ARG A 67 -4.39 17.79 -9.94
CA ARG A 67 -3.08 17.12 -10.07
C ARG A 67 -2.37 17.23 -8.70
N GLY A 68 -1.75 16.13 -8.27
CA GLY A 68 -1.03 16.07 -7.00
C GLY A 68 -1.87 15.69 -5.78
N GLY A 69 -1.20 15.35 -4.68
CA GLY A 69 -1.81 14.99 -3.41
C GLY A 69 -1.96 13.49 -3.15
N ASP A 70 -1.60 12.65 -4.11
CA ASP A 70 -1.52 11.19 -3.92
C ASP A 70 -0.51 10.86 -2.82
N LEU A 71 -0.85 9.96 -1.90
CA LEU A 71 0.11 9.43 -0.93
C LEU A 71 0.69 8.13 -1.47
N ILE A 72 2.02 8.06 -1.58
CA ILE A 72 2.74 6.87 -1.99
C ILE A 72 3.57 6.36 -0.81
N ILE A 73 3.41 5.08 -0.47
CA ILE A 73 4.15 4.41 0.60
C ILE A 73 4.88 3.21 0.00
N GLU A 74 6.19 3.14 0.22
CA GLU A 74 7.02 2.01 -0.17
C GLU A 74 7.31 1.13 1.04
N VAL A 75 7.05 -0.16 0.89
CA VAL A 75 7.17 -1.17 1.95
C VAL A 75 8.15 -2.25 1.52
N ASN A 76 9.07 -2.59 2.42
CA ASN A 76 9.97 -3.73 2.21
C ASN A 76 9.16 -5.05 2.31
N PRO A 77 9.23 -5.94 1.30
CA PRO A 77 8.50 -7.20 1.30
C PRO A 77 8.94 -8.17 2.40
N GLU A 78 10.19 -8.11 2.85
CA GLU A 78 10.76 -9.06 3.80
C GLU A 78 10.31 -8.76 5.24
N ASP A 79 10.58 -7.55 5.70
CA ASP A 79 10.43 -7.13 7.09
C ASP A 79 9.27 -6.17 7.33
N ILE A 80 8.46 -5.88 6.30
CA ILE A 80 7.29 -4.97 6.31
C ILE A 80 7.60 -3.53 6.76
N SER A 81 8.87 -3.15 6.80
CA SER A 81 9.28 -1.79 7.17
C SER A 81 8.87 -0.78 6.09
N ILE A 82 8.47 0.42 6.54
CA ILE A 82 8.21 1.54 5.64
C ILE A 82 9.57 2.10 5.19
N GLN A 83 9.90 1.90 3.92
CA GLN A 83 11.15 2.37 3.33
C GLN A 83 11.05 3.86 2.95
N ARG A 84 9.87 4.28 2.48
CA ARG A 84 9.66 5.64 2.00
C ARG A 84 8.20 6.06 2.07
N VAL A 85 7.99 7.35 2.27
CA VAL A 85 6.69 8.03 2.12
C VAL A 85 6.90 9.21 1.17
N LEU A 86 6.10 9.28 0.11
CA LEU A 86 6.14 10.32 -0.92
C LEU A 86 4.75 10.91 -1.11
N TRP A 87 4.70 12.16 -1.57
CA TRP A 87 3.46 12.82 -2.00
C TRP A 87 3.55 13.13 -3.49
N GLY A 88 2.53 12.73 -4.24
CA GLY A 88 2.38 13.05 -5.65
C GLY A 88 2.34 14.57 -5.85
N GLN A 89 3.08 15.06 -6.84
CA GLN A 89 3.14 16.46 -7.25
C GLN A 89 1.97 16.82 -8.17
#